data_AF-A0A7Y1XGU4-F1
#
_entry.id   AF-A0A7Y1XGU4-F1
#
_cell.length_a   1.000
_cell.length_b   1.000
_cell.length_c   1.000
_cell.angle_alpha   90.00
_cell.angle_beta   90.00
_cell.angle_gamma   90.00
#
_symmetry.space_group_name_H-M   'P 1'
#
loop_
_entity.id
_entity.type
_entity.pdbx_description
1 polymer ?
#
loop_
_entity_poly.entity_id
_entity_poly.type
_entity_poly.pdbx_seq_one_letter_code
_entity_poly.pdbx_strand_id
1 'polypeptide(L)'
;FTLVAYAQLLIENWQKKDIHNDLMDQIFDFMVRDFSKYALQLYSKTSSTRLQQIFGKRMLRKPVVDEQRFNRVLHEFVYAKKGSYTMNPGSGSVVDGSDDKVHAIA
;
A
#
# COMPACT_ATOMS: atom_id res chain seq x y z
N PHE A 1 0.11 -13.58 -8.54
CA PHE A 1 0.72 -13.32 -9.87
C PHE A 1 1.12 -11.86 -10.02
N THR A 2 0.21 -10.91 -9.79
CA THR A 2 0.45 -9.47 -9.98
C THR A 2 1.44 -8.82 -9.01
N LEU A 3 1.60 -9.34 -7.77
CA LEU A 3 2.54 -8.80 -6.78
C LEU A 3 3.97 -8.60 -7.31
N VAL A 4 4.50 -9.57 -8.08
CA VAL A 4 5.86 -9.47 -8.61
C VAL A 4 5.97 -8.38 -9.67
N ALA A 5 4.99 -8.28 -10.57
CA ALA A 5 4.95 -7.24 -11.59
C ALA A 5 4.83 -5.84 -10.97
N TYR A 6 3.99 -5.67 -9.94
CA TYR A 6 3.90 -4.41 -9.21
C TYR A 6 5.18 -4.07 -8.44
N ALA A 7 5.84 -5.06 -7.83
CA ALA A 7 7.12 -4.84 -7.12
C ALA A 7 8.20 -4.31 -8.07
N GLN A 8 8.30 -4.88 -9.28
CA GLN A 8 9.21 -4.39 -10.31
C GLN A 8 8.87 -2.95 -10.72
N LEU A 9 7.61 -2.65 -11.03
CA LEU A 9 7.19 -1.29 -11.38
C LEU A 9 7.48 -0.28 -10.26
N LEU A 10 7.27 -0.67 -9.01
CA LEU A 10 7.60 0.16 -7.85
C LEU A 10 9.10 0.49 -7.80
N ILE A 11 9.96 -0.51 -7.92
CA ILE A 11 11.43 -0.32 -7.90
C ILE A 11 11.88 0.55 -9.08
N GLU A 12 11.35 0.33 -10.28
CA GLU A 12 11.70 1.13 -11.45
C GLU A 12 11.30 2.60 -11.36
N ASN A 13 10.19 2.87 -10.67
CA ASN A 13 9.70 4.22 -10.46
C ASN A 13 10.26 4.88 -9.21
N TRP A 14 10.78 4.10 -8.25
CA TRP A 14 11.28 4.58 -6.97
C TRP A 14 12.30 5.71 -7.15
N GLN A 15 13.36 5.46 -7.93
CA GLN A 15 14.39 6.46 -8.20
C GLN A 15 13.89 7.60 -9.09
N LYS A 16 13.01 7.31 -10.05
CA LYS A 16 12.51 8.31 -11.00
C LYS A 16 11.56 9.33 -10.36
N LYS A 17 10.86 8.94 -9.30
CA LYS A 17 9.83 9.76 -8.63
C LYS A 17 10.27 10.27 -7.26
N ASP A 18 11.54 10.09 -6.90
CA ASP A 18 12.11 10.48 -5.61
C ASP A 18 11.26 10.03 -4.42
N ILE A 19 10.81 8.77 -4.48
CA ILE A 19 9.96 8.21 -3.41
C ILE A 19 10.83 7.90 -2.20
N HIS A 20 10.40 8.35 -1.02
CA HIS A 20 11.15 8.12 0.21
C HIS A 20 11.30 6.62 0.54
N ASN A 21 12.49 6.24 0.99
CA ASN A 21 12.86 4.85 1.26
C ASN A 21 11.94 4.19 2.29
N ASP A 22 11.59 4.91 3.37
CA ASP A 22 10.70 4.38 4.41
C ASP A 22 9.31 3.99 3.86
N LEU A 23 8.78 4.76 2.89
CA LEU A 23 7.49 4.45 2.26
C LEU A 23 7.62 3.21 1.36
N MET A 24 8.70 3.11 0.60
CA MET A 24 8.97 1.96 -0.26
C MET A 24 9.12 0.68 0.58
N ASP A 25 9.87 0.76 1.68
CA ASP A 25 10.04 -0.34 2.64
C ASP A 25 8.71 -0.76 3.26
N GLN A 26 7.84 0.20 3.63
CA GLN A 26 6.52 -0.09 4.18
C GLN A 26 5.60 -0.78 3.17
N ILE A 27 5.74 -0.46 1.88
CA ILE A 27 5.04 -1.17 0.80
C ILE A 27 5.59 -2.59 0.65
N PHE A 28 6.90 -2.77 0.59
CA PHE A 28 7.52 -4.09 0.46
C PHE A 28 7.21 -5.02 1.64
N ASP A 29 7.08 -4.45 2.83
CA ASP A 29 6.72 -5.17 4.04
C ASP A 29 5.41 -5.96 3.89
N PHE A 30 4.32 -5.35 3.41
CA PHE A 30 3.07 -6.09 3.18
C PHE A 30 3.18 -7.03 1.97
N MET A 31 3.91 -6.64 0.91
CA MET A 31 4.08 -7.48 -0.28
C MET A 31 4.78 -8.81 0.05
N VAL A 32 5.79 -8.80 0.92
CA VAL A 32 6.50 -10.02 1.38
C VAL A 32 5.59 -10.92 2.21
N ARG A 33 4.74 -10.34 3.08
CA ARG A 33 3.75 -11.09 3.87
C ARG A 33 2.74 -11.79 2.97
N ASP A 34 2.19 -11.07 2.01
CA ASP A 34 1.23 -11.60 1.06
C ASP A 34 1.85 -12.69 0.19
N PHE A 35 3.06 -12.48 -0.31
CA PHE A 35 3.78 -13.49 -1.08
C PHE A 35 4.02 -14.78 -0.28
N SER A 36 4.41 -14.64 0.99
CA SER A 36 4.60 -15.78 1.90
C SER A 36 3.29 -16.52 2.17
N LYS A 37 2.17 -15.80 2.30
CA LYS A 37 0.83 -16.39 2.44
C LYS A 37 0.46 -17.23 1.21
N TYR A 38 0.66 -16.71 0.00
CA TYR A 38 0.38 -17.47 -1.23
C TYR A 38 1.32 -18.67 -1.41
N ALA A 39 2.60 -18.53 -1.04
CA ALA A 39 3.55 -19.63 -1.06
C ALA A 39 3.14 -20.77 -0.11
N LEU A 40 2.65 -20.44 1.08
CA LEU A 40 2.13 -21.42 2.03
C LEU A 40 0.87 -22.12 1.51
N GLN A 41 -0.04 -21.37 0.88
CA GLN A 41 -1.22 -21.95 0.23
C GLN A 41 -0.84 -22.93 -0.87
N LEU A 42 0.13 -22.59 -1.72
CA LEU A 42 0.62 -23.47 -2.77
C LEU A 42 1.28 -24.73 -2.21
N TYR A 43 2.11 -24.58 -1.17
CA TYR A 43 2.75 -25.69 -0.47
C TYR A 43 1.73 -26.68 0.11
N SER A 44 0.61 -26.18 0.62
CA SER A 44 -0.39 -26.98 1.33
C SER A 44 -1.43 -27.65 0.41
N LYS A 45 -1.39 -27.39 -0.92
CA LYS A 45 -2.33 -28.01 -1.86
C LYS A 45 -1.98 -29.49 -2.08
N THR A 46 -2.99 -30.36 -2.03
CA THR A 46 -2.87 -31.81 -2.33
C THR A 46 -2.42 -32.09 -3.76
N SER A 47 -2.69 -31.18 -4.69
CA SER A 47 -2.27 -31.27 -6.09
C SER A 47 -0.87 -30.69 -6.37
N SER A 48 -0.16 -30.21 -5.35
CA SER A 48 1.19 -29.66 -5.53
C SER A 48 2.22 -30.75 -5.73
N THR A 49 3.13 -30.58 -6.71
CA THR A 49 4.23 -31.51 -6.91
C THR A 49 5.31 -31.32 -5.85
N ARG A 50 6.15 -32.34 -5.64
CA ARG A 50 7.27 -32.27 -4.68
C ARG A 50 8.20 -31.08 -4.95
N LEU A 51 8.46 -30.77 -6.22
CA LEU A 51 9.27 -29.61 -6.62
C LEU A 51 8.56 -28.30 -6.25
N GLN A 52 7.26 -28.17 -6.52
CA GLN A 52 6.48 -26.99 -6.16
C GLN A 52 6.44 -26.76 -4.64
N GLN A 53 6.36 -27.83 -3.84
CA GLN A 53 6.44 -27.73 -2.38
C GLN A 53 7.80 -27.24 -1.90
N ILE A 54 8.90 -27.74 -2.48
CA ILE A 54 10.26 -27.28 -2.16
C ILE A 54 10.39 -25.78 -2.46
N PHE A 55 9.90 -25.33 -3.63
CA PHE A 55 9.92 -23.91 -3.97
C PHE A 55 9.02 -23.07 -3.06
N GLY A 56 7.78 -23.51 -2.80
CA GLY A 56 6.86 -22.84 -1.88
C GLY A 56 7.47 -22.63 -0.50
N LYS A 57 8.16 -23.65 0.05
CA LYS A 57 8.85 -23.54 1.34
C LYS A 57 10.01 -22.54 1.31
N ARG A 58 10.78 -22.48 0.22
CA ARG A 58 11.89 -21.51 0.04
C ARG A 58 11.42 -20.06 -0.06
N MET A 59 10.19 -19.84 -0.51
CA MET A 59 9.58 -18.52 -0.67
C MET A 59 9.05 -17.94 0.64
N LEU A 60 8.98 -18.74 1.73
CA LEU A 60 8.53 -18.26 3.04
C LEU A 60 9.60 -17.36 3.67
N ARG A 61 9.26 -16.09 3.88
CA ARG A 61 10.13 -15.11 4.54
C ARG A 61 9.35 -14.34 5.59
N LYS A 62 10.01 -14.07 6.71
CA LYS A 62 9.48 -13.15 7.71
C LYS A 62 9.85 -11.73 7.29
N PRO A 63 8.91 -10.79 7.24
CA PRO A 63 9.24 -9.38 7.06
C PRO A 63 10.02 -8.86 8.27
N VAL A 64 10.75 -7.76 8.06
CA VAL A 64 11.43 -7.04 9.14
C VAL A 64 10.40 -6.18 9.86
N VAL A 65 10.21 -6.44 11.15
CA VAL A 65 9.36 -5.61 12.02
C VAL A 65 10.11 -4.32 12.35
N ASP A 66 9.51 -3.18 12.01
CA ASP A 66 10.05 -1.85 12.32
C ASP A 66 8.89 -0.89 12.63
N GLU A 67 8.58 -0.73 13.92
CA GLU A 67 7.52 0.17 14.39
C GLU A 67 7.88 1.64 14.21
N GLN A 68 9.17 1.99 14.27
CA GLN A 68 9.61 3.37 14.09
C GLN A 68 9.39 3.83 12.66
N ARG A 69 9.72 2.97 11.68
CA ARG A 69 9.43 3.21 10.27
C ARG A 69 7.94 3.36 10.02
N PHE A 70 7.13 2.48 10.61
CA PHE A 70 5.67 2.56 10.48
C PHE A 70 5.14 3.92 10.97
N ASN A 71 5.60 4.38 12.14
CA ASN A 71 5.19 5.68 12.69
C ASN A 71 5.65 6.85 11.81
N ARG A 72 6.90 6.84 11.31
CA ARG A 72 7.38 7.87 10.36
C ARG A 72 6.49 7.94 9.12
N VAL A 73 6.19 6.79 8.51
CA VAL A 73 5.33 6.72 7.33
C VAL A 73 3.92 7.28 7.62
N LEU A 74 3.34 6.89 8.75
CA LEU A 74 2.03 7.36 9.17
C LEU A 74 1.98 8.89 9.35
N HIS A 75 2.95 9.46 10.05
CA HIS A 75 2.97 10.90 10.33
C HIS A 75 3.36 11.74 9.11
N GLU A 76 4.39 11.35 8.37
CA GLU A 76 4.98 12.17 7.32
C GLU A 76 4.28 12.01 5.97
N PHE A 77 3.70 10.85 5.67
CA PHE A 77 3.11 10.58 4.35
C PHE A 77 1.58 10.49 4.39
N VAL A 78 1.02 9.85 5.42
CA VAL A 78 -0.43 9.65 5.50
C VAL A 78 -1.12 10.88 6.08
N TYR A 79 -0.75 11.31 7.29
CA TYR A 79 -1.38 12.46 7.93
C TYR A 79 -1.11 13.78 7.19
N ALA A 80 0.03 13.90 6.50
CA ALA A 80 0.31 15.04 5.62
C ALA A 80 -0.69 15.20 4.46
N LYS A 81 -1.44 14.15 4.10
CA LYS A 81 -2.49 14.21 3.07
C LYS A 81 -3.89 14.44 3.63
N LYS A 82 -4.03 14.63 4.95
CA LYS A 82 -5.33 14.90 5.56
C LYS A 82 -5.91 16.21 5.00
N GLY A 83 -7.12 16.13 4.45
CA GLY A 83 -7.81 17.29 3.87
C GLY A 83 -7.35 17.67 2.45
N SER A 84 -6.42 16.93 1.84
CA SER A 84 -5.97 17.22 0.47
C SER A 84 -6.92 16.71 -0.62
N TYR A 85 -7.96 15.96 -0.25
CA TYR A 85 -8.96 15.47 -1.19
C TYR A 85 -10.06 16.52 -1.36
N THR A 86 -10.18 17.07 -2.55
CA THR A 86 -11.34 17.83 -3.00
C THR A 86 -12.07 17.01 -4.07
N MET A 87 -13.35 16.76 -3.84
CA MET A 87 -14.18 16.03 -4.80
C MET A 87 -14.34 16.89 -6.06
N ASN A 88 -14.08 16.31 -7.23
CA ASN A 88 -14.30 17.00 -8.50
C ASN A 88 -15.80 17.32 -8.62
N PRO A 89 -16.19 18.61 -8.68
CA PRO A 89 -17.57 18.96 -8.97
C PRO A 89 -17.81 18.63 -10.43
N GLY A 90 -18.31 17.43 -10.73
CA GLY A 90 -18.53 16.97 -12.10
C GLY A 90 -19.23 18.02 -12.94
N SER A 91 -18.91 18.12 -14.23
CA SER A 91 -19.53 19.03 -15.18
C SER A 91 -21.04 18.82 -15.25
N GLY A 92 -21.75 19.52 -14.38
CA GLY A 92 -23.17 19.50 -14.16
C GLY A 92 -23.41 20.61 -13.16
N SER A 93 -23.83 21.76 -13.68
CA SER A 93 -24.16 22.96 -12.93
C SER A 93 -25.00 22.63 -11.69
N VAL A 94 -24.36 22.62 -10.52
CA VAL A 94 -25.01 22.97 -9.28
C VAL A 94 -24.48 24.35 -8.96
N VAL A 95 -25.29 25.35 -9.30
CA VAL A 95 -25.21 26.66 -8.70
C VAL A 95 -25.45 26.43 -7.21
N ASP A 96 -24.42 26.56 -6.38
CA ASP A 96 -24.63 26.80 -4.96
C ASP A 96 -24.03 28.16 -4.61
N GLY A 97 -24.90 29.01 -4.07
CA GLY A 97 -24.70 30.44 -3.93
C GLY A 97 -23.62 30.77 -2.92
N SER A 98 -23.01 31.94 -3.10
CA SER A 98 -22.26 32.55 -2.03
C SER A 98 -23.19 32.92 -0.87
N ASP A 99 -22.57 32.84 0.31
CA ASP A 99 -22.82 33.65 1.50
C ASP A 99 -23.83 33.15 2.56
N ASP A 100 -23.34 33.31 3.80
CA ASP A 100 -24.10 33.59 5.02
C ASP A 100 -24.68 32.40 5.82
N LYS A 101 -23.88 31.89 6.78
CA LYS A 101 -23.96 32.38 8.18
C LYS A 101 -22.99 31.67 9.14
N VAL A 102 -22.04 32.48 9.60
CA VAL A 102 -21.55 32.47 10.98
C VAL A 102 -22.71 32.56 11.97
N HIS A 103 -22.56 31.80 13.06
CA HIS A 103 -23.29 31.84 14.34
C HIS A 103 -24.72 31.27 14.40
N ALA A 104 -24.95 30.63 15.56
CA ALA A 104 -26.21 30.22 16.22
C ALA A 104 -26.40 28.68 16.18
N ILE A 105 -26.51 27.91 17.28
CA ILE A 105 -26.68 28.14 18.72
C ILE A 105 -26.38 26.79 19.44
N ALA A 106 -25.93 26.88 20.70
CA ALA A 106 -26.07 25.92 21.80
C ALA A 106 -25.19 24.65 21.80
#